data_AF-A0A7J9YYW6-F1
#
_entry.id   AF-A0A7J9YYW6-F1
#
_cell.length_a   1.000
_cell.length_b   1.000
_cell.length_c   1.000
_cell.angle_alpha   90.00
_cell.angle_beta   90.00
_cell.angle_gamma   90.00
#
_symmetry.space_group_name_H-M   'P 1'
#
loop_
_entity.id
_entity.type
_entity.pdbx_description
1 polymer ?
#
loop_
_entity_poly.entity_id
_entity_poly.type
_entity_poly.pdbx_seq_one_letter_code
_entity_poly.pdbx_strand_id
1 'polypeptide(L)'
;SYDAVLAELDAGDGEISEETRHWLANEAFAEVALYDAAISRWFGLRYEAFPQYWVFAYEKFLEVSYGENPHQRGALYVESGARSHVLARVSKLHGKALSFNNVLDLDSASKLLAEFDEPAAVIVKHNNPCGVAIADSVEAAYEKALACDPLSAYGGVIALNRPVEPALAEQLAANFIEVLVAPEFS
;
A
#
# COMPACT_ATOMS: atom_id res chain seq x y z
N SER A 1 -15.32 -11.31 -15.13
CA SER A 1 -16.29 -10.35 -15.70
C SER A 1 -17.29 -11.08 -16.57
N TYR A 2 -18.55 -10.64 -16.63
CA TYR A 2 -19.57 -11.22 -17.50
C TYR A 2 -19.16 -11.14 -18.99
N ASP A 3 -18.52 -10.05 -19.40
CA ASP A 3 -18.09 -9.85 -20.79
C ASP A 3 -17.13 -10.94 -21.27
N ALA A 4 -16.20 -11.36 -20.41
CA ALA A 4 -15.22 -12.40 -20.74
C ALA A 4 -15.90 -13.77 -20.93
N VAL A 5 -16.90 -14.08 -20.10
CA VAL A 5 -17.66 -15.34 -20.20
C VAL A 5 -18.56 -15.32 -21.44
N LEU A 6 -19.23 -14.21 -21.74
CA LEU A 6 -20.04 -14.05 -22.94
C LEU A 6 -19.18 -14.19 -24.22
N ALA A 7 -18.00 -13.55 -24.24
CA ALA A 7 -17.09 -13.66 -25.38
C ALA A 7 -16.60 -15.10 -25.60
N GLU A 8 -16.34 -15.85 -24.52
CA GLU A 8 -15.97 -17.27 -24.63
C GLU A 8 -17.13 -18.13 -25.14
N LEU A 9 -18.36 -17.89 -24.66
CA LEU A 9 -19.56 -18.58 -25.16
C LEU A 9 -19.78 -18.33 -26.65
N ASP A 10 -19.70 -17.08 -27.10
CA ASP A 10 -19.89 -16.70 -28.50
C ASP A 10 -18.84 -17.35 -29.42
N ALA A 11 -17.59 -17.43 -28.95
CA ALA A 11 -16.50 -18.07 -29.69
C ALA A 11 -16.54 -19.60 -29.64
N GLY A 12 -17.12 -20.16 -28.57
CA GLY A 12 -17.14 -21.59 -28.26
C GLY A 12 -18.44 -22.32 -28.62
N ASP A 13 -19.29 -21.75 -29.49
CA ASP A 13 -20.60 -22.32 -29.87
C ASP A 13 -21.49 -22.62 -28.65
N GLY A 14 -21.47 -21.72 -27.66
CA GLY A 14 -22.22 -21.84 -26.42
C GLY A 14 -21.55 -22.68 -25.33
N GLU A 15 -20.30 -23.10 -25.51
CA GLU A 15 -19.52 -23.81 -24.50
C GLU A 15 -18.49 -22.93 -23.80
N ILE A 16 -18.22 -23.23 -22.53
CA ILE A 16 -17.10 -22.67 -21.75
C ILE A 16 -16.06 -23.78 -21.57
N SER A 17 -14.77 -23.47 -21.69
CA SER A 17 -13.68 -24.42 -21.51
C SER A 17 -13.60 -25.00 -20.09
N GLU A 18 -12.95 -26.16 -19.94
CA GLU A 18 -12.70 -26.74 -18.62
C GLU A 18 -11.84 -25.83 -17.75
N GLU A 19 -10.83 -25.18 -18.35
CA GLU A 19 -9.94 -24.24 -17.67
C GLU A 19 -10.71 -23.06 -17.09
N THR A 20 -11.56 -22.40 -17.88
CA THR A 20 -12.39 -21.31 -17.40
C THR A 20 -13.36 -21.78 -16.31
N ARG A 21 -14.01 -22.94 -16.47
CA ARG A 21 -14.89 -23.47 -15.42
C ARG A 21 -14.15 -23.73 -14.10
N HIS A 22 -12.94 -24.29 -14.17
CA HIS A 22 -12.10 -24.51 -12.99
C HIS A 22 -11.74 -23.17 -12.33
N TRP A 23 -11.31 -22.19 -13.11
CA TRP A 23 -10.99 -20.86 -12.61
C TRP A 23 -12.20 -20.19 -11.94
N LEU A 24 -13.38 -20.25 -12.57
CA LEU A 24 -14.62 -19.74 -11.99
C LEU A 24 -15.01 -20.48 -10.70
N ALA A 25 -14.78 -21.78 -10.62
CA ALA A 25 -15.01 -22.54 -9.38
C ALA A 25 -14.05 -22.09 -8.26
N ASN A 26 -12.78 -21.84 -8.57
CA ASN A 26 -11.82 -21.26 -7.62
C ASN A 26 -12.32 -19.91 -7.06
N GLU A 27 -12.75 -19.00 -7.94
CA GLU A 27 -13.29 -17.69 -7.53
C GLU A 27 -14.56 -17.86 -6.66
N ALA A 28 -15.45 -18.78 -7.02
CA ALA A 28 -16.67 -19.04 -6.26
C ALA A 28 -16.37 -19.58 -4.85
N PHE A 29 -15.43 -20.53 -4.71
CA PHE A 29 -15.04 -21.04 -3.39
C PHE A 29 -14.28 -19.99 -2.56
N ALA A 30 -13.47 -19.14 -3.20
CA ALA A 30 -12.82 -18.01 -2.53
C ALA A 30 -13.86 -17.05 -1.94
N GLU A 31 -14.88 -16.68 -2.70
CA GLU A 31 -15.96 -15.80 -2.25
C GLU A 31 -16.73 -16.39 -1.05
N VAL A 32 -17.06 -17.69 -1.09
CA VAL A 32 -17.70 -18.39 0.04
C VAL A 32 -16.80 -18.36 1.28
N ALA A 33 -15.49 -18.57 1.12
CA ALA A 33 -14.54 -18.53 2.23
C ALA A 33 -14.42 -17.12 2.84
N LEU A 34 -14.39 -16.06 2.00
CA LEU A 34 -14.40 -14.67 2.46
C LEU A 34 -15.67 -14.38 3.29
N TYR A 35 -16.83 -14.82 2.79
CA TYR A 35 -18.13 -14.64 3.44
C TYR A 35 -18.20 -15.33 4.82
N ASP A 36 -17.81 -16.60 4.90
CA ASP A 36 -17.83 -17.36 6.15
C ASP A 36 -16.81 -16.82 7.18
N ALA A 37 -15.64 -16.36 6.71
CA ALA A 37 -14.65 -15.71 7.58
C ALA A 37 -15.22 -14.42 8.21
N ALA A 38 -15.94 -13.61 7.42
CA ALA A 38 -16.59 -12.40 7.92
C ALA A 38 -17.66 -12.71 8.97
N ILE A 39 -18.51 -13.72 8.75
CA ILE A 39 -19.53 -14.16 9.71
C ILE A 39 -18.87 -14.62 11.02
N SER A 40 -17.88 -15.51 10.92
CA SER A 40 -17.19 -16.09 12.07
C SER A 40 -16.56 -15.00 12.94
N ARG A 41 -15.84 -14.05 12.31
CA ARG A 41 -15.22 -12.93 13.01
C ARG A 41 -16.25 -12.01 13.68
N TRP A 42 -17.36 -11.70 13.00
CA TRP A 42 -18.40 -10.82 13.55
C TRP A 42 -19.06 -11.40 14.80
N PHE A 43 -19.37 -12.69 14.80
CA PHE A 43 -19.91 -13.36 15.99
C PHE A 43 -18.85 -13.49 17.10
N GLY A 44 -17.62 -13.91 16.77
CA GLY A 44 -16.57 -14.14 17.75
C GLY A 44 -16.23 -12.89 18.57
N LEU A 45 -16.02 -11.76 17.89
CA LEU A 45 -15.67 -10.49 18.53
C LEU A 45 -16.79 -9.89 19.39
N ARG A 46 -18.04 -10.37 19.25
CA ARG A 46 -19.15 -9.95 20.10
C ARG A 46 -19.04 -10.51 21.53
N TYR A 47 -18.45 -11.69 21.68
CA TYR A 47 -18.43 -12.42 22.95
C TYR A 47 -17.06 -12.39 23.63
N GLU A 48 -15.97 -12.42 22.86
CA GLU A 48 -14.61 -12.50 23.37
C GLU A 48 -13.69 -11.53 22.62
N ALA A 49 -12.77 -10.86 23.34
CA ALA A 49 -11.76 -10.01 22.71
C ALA A 49 -10.74 -10.82 21.89
N PHE A 50 -10.50 -12.07 22.28
CA PHE A 50 -9.61 -13.03 21.63
C PHE A 50 -10.38 -14.33 21.41
N PRO A 51 -11.15 -14.44 20.31
CA PRO A 51 -12.03 -15.58 20.10
C PRO A 51 -11.22 -16.87 19.91
N GLN A 52 -11.79 -18.01 20.33
CA GLN A 52 -11.18 -19.33 20.12
C GLN A 52 -10.83 -19.60 18.64
N TYR A 53 -11.66 -19.13 17.71
CA TYR A 53 -11.42 -19.21 16.27
C TYR A 53 -11.19 -17.83 15.70
N TRP A 54 -9.99 -17.59 15.20
CA TRP A 54 -9.61 -16.33 14.57
C TRP A 54 -9.29 -16.57 13.09
N VAL A 55 -10.26 -16.25 12.23
CA VAL A 55 -10.16 -16.44 10.78
C VAL A 55 -9.91 -15.09 10.13
N PHE A 56 -8.86 -15.00 9.33
CA PHE A 56 -8.53 -13.83 8.52
C PHE A 56 -8.58 -14.22 7.04
N ALA A 57 -9.18 -13.36 6.25
CA ALA A 57 -9.30 -13.54 4.82
C ALA A 57 -8.65 -12.33 4.14
N TYR A 58 -7.84 -12.58 3.12
CA TYR A 58 -7.02 -11.57 2.48
C TYR A 58 -7.14 -11.66 0.97
N GLU A 59 -7.17 -10.51 0.31
CA GLU A 59 -7.24 -10.37 -1.13
C GLU A 59 -5.93 -9.79 -1.65
N LYS A 60 -5.42 -10.34 -2.76
CA LYS A 60 -4.17 -9.85 -3.36
C LYS A 60 -4.41 -8.47 -3.97
N PHE A 61 -3.70 -7.46 -3.48
CA PHE A 61 -3.83 -6.09 -3.97
C PHE A 61 -2.78 -5.74 -5.03
N LEU A 62 -1.52 -6.12 -4.80
CA LEU A 62 -0.42 -5.77 -5.69
C LEU A 62 0.66 -6.84 -5.66
N GLU A 63 1.10 -7.32 -6.82
CA GLU A 63 2.37 -8.03 -6.92
C GLU A 63 3.52 -7.02 -6.94
N VAL A 64 4.50 -7.21 -6.05
CA VAL A 64 5.67 -6.32 -5.96
C VAL A 64 6.82 -6.86 -6.80
N SER A 65 7.75 -5.98 -7.16
CA SER A 65 8.89 -6.31 -8.04
C SER A 65 9.71 -7.50 -7.53
N TYR A 66 9.89 -7.59 -6.21
CA TYR A 66 10.55 -8.66 -5.48
C TYR A 66 10.19 -8.53 -3.99
N GLY A 67 10.50 -9.56 -3.21
CA GLY A 67 10.34 -9.58 -1.74
C GLY A 67 11.33 -8.66 -1.02
N GLU A 68 11.73 -9.01 0.19
CA GLU A 68 12.74 -8.23 0.92
C GLU A 68 14.09 -8.19 0.19
N ASN A 69 14.43 -9.29 -0.51
CA ASN A 69 15.63 -9.44 -1.33
C ASN A 69 15.29 -9.80 -2.79
N PRO A 70 16.14 -9.47 -3.78
CA PRO A 70 15.84 -9.65 -5.21
C PRO A 70 15.51 -11.07 -5.67
N HIS A 71 15.97 -12.09 -4.95
CA HIS A 71 15.72 -13.50 -5.27
C HIS A 71 14.36 -14.00 -4.74
N GLN A 72 13.64 -13.18 -3.96
CA GLN A 72 12.36 -13.53 -3.35
C GLN A 72 11.21 -12.94 -4.17
N ARG A 73 10.11 -13.69 -4.28
CA ARG A 73 8.83 -13.17 -4.79
C ARG A 73 8.06 -12.50 -3.65
N GLY A 74 7.24 -11.51 -3.97
CA GLY A 74 6.39 -10.84 -2.98
C GLY A 74 5.07 -10.34 -3.57
N ALA A 75 4.07 -10.19 -2.71
CA ALA A 75 2.83 -9.52 -3.03
C ALA A 75 2.24 -8.88 -1.77
N LEU A 76 1.59 -7.73 -1.93
CA LEU A 76 0.78 -7.09 -0.92
C LEU A 76 -0.63 -7.68 -0.97
N TYR A 77 -1.08 -8.17 0.18
CA TYR A 77 -2.43 -8.60 0.42
C TYR A 77 -3.12 -7.63 1.38
N VAL A 78 -4.42 -7.42 1.21
CA VAL A 78 -5.25 -6.56 2.06
C VAL A 78 -6.32 -7.42 2.70
N GLU A 79 -6.56 -7.22 4.00
CA GLU A 79 -7.62 -7.93 4.70
C GLU A 79 -8.97 -7.61 4.07
N SER A 80 -9.77 -8.64 3.75
CA SER A 80 -11.06 -8.45 3.10
C SER A 80 -12.00 -7.65 4.01
N GLY A 81 -12.63 -6.63 3.44
CA GLY A 81 -13.46 -5.67 4.18
C GLY A 81 -12.69 -4.63 5.01
N ALA A 82 -11.36 -4.57 4.92
CA ALA A 82 -10.58 -3.51 5.56
C ALA A 82 -10.98 -2.13 5.03
N ARG A 83 -11.12 -1.14 5.92
CA ARG A 83 -11.51 0.23 5.54
C ARG A 83 -10.41 0.98 4.79
N SER A 84 -9.14 0.64 5.05
CA SER A 84 -7.96 1.29 4.47
C SER A 84 -6.76 0.37 4.58
N HIS A 85 -5.74 0.62 3.75
CA HIS A 85 -4.43 -0.02 3.75
C HIS A 85 -3.38 0.99 3.25
N VAL A 86 -2.09 0.64 3.28
CA VAL A 86 -0.98 1.56 2.94
C VAL A 86 -1.08 2.22 1.55
N LEU A 87 -1.70 1.54 0.58
CA LEU A 87 -1.90 2.05 -0.79
C LEU A 87 -3.35 2.47 -1.06
N ALA A 88 -4.22 2.51 -0.04
CA ALA A 88 -5.59 2.96 -0.22
C ALA A 88 -5.60 4.45 -0.55
N ARG A 89 -6.34 4.82 -1.60
CA ARG A 89 -6.42 6.21 -2.09
C ARG A 89 -5.06 6.81 -2.50
N VAL A 90 -4.07 5.96 -2.76
CA VAL A 90 -2.76 6.38 -3.30
C VAL A 90 -2.75 6.10 -4.80
N SER A 91 -2.42 7.11 -5.58
CA SER A 91 -2.20 6.97 -7.02
C SER A 91 -0.72 7.12 -7.34
N LYS A 92 -0.15 6.13 -8.01
CA LYS A 92 1.24 6.18 -8.46
C LYS A 92 1.33 7.04 -9.73
N LEU A 93 1.92 8.23 -9.60
CA LEU A 93 2.05 9.19 -10.70
C LEU A 93 3.30 8.95 -11.59
N HIS A 94 4.36 8.38 -11.02
CA HIS A 94 5.64 8.17 -11.71
C HIS A 94 6.43 7.00 -11.10
N GLY A 95 7.55 6.62 -11.74
CA GLY A 95 8.58 5.75 -11.15
C GLY A 95 8.42 4.26 -11.47
N LYS A 96 9.38 3.47 -10.99
CA LYS A 96 9.44 2.01 -11.17
C LYS A 96 8.38 1.29 -10.31
N ALA A 97 8.10 0.03 -10.59
CA ALA A 97 7.21 -0.78 -9.75
C ALA A 97 7.76 -0.87 -8.31
N LEU A 98 6.86 -0.82 -7.32
CA LEU A 98 7.22 -0.83 -5.91
C LEU A 98 7.85 -2.18 -5.52
N SER A 99 8.93 -2.14 -4.74
CA SER A 99 9.45 -3.31 -4.03
C SER A 99 8.68 -3.57 -2.73
N PHE A 100 8.85 -4.74 -2.13
CA PHE A 100 8.33 -5.03 -0.79
C PHE A 100 8.78 -3.99 0.24
N ASN A 101 10.07 -3.64 0.24
CA ASN A 101 10.63 -2.68 1.19
C ASN A 101 10.07 -1.27 0.99
N ASN A 102 9.81 -0.86 -0.27
CA ASN A 102 9.17 0.43 -0.52
C ASN A 102 7.77 0.49 0.11
N VAL A 103 6.99 -0.59 0.03
CA VAL A 103 5.64 -0.64 0.64
C VAL A 103 5.73 -0.62 2.16
N LEU A 104 6.69 -1.35 2.75
CA LEU A 104 6.92 -1.38 4.19
C LEU A 104 7.32 0.01 4.73
N ASP A 105 8.30 0.65 4.08
CA ASP A 105 8.78 1.98 4.48
C ASP A 105 7.69 3.05 4.30
N LEU A 106 6.87 2.93 3.23
CA LEU A 106 5.73 3.80 3.00
C LEU A 106 4.64 3.67 4.08
N ASP A 107 4.35 2.45 4.55
CA ASP A 107 3.39 2.22 5.63
C ASP A 107 3.85 2.90 6.93
N SER A 108 5.12 2.69 7.29
CA SER A 108 5.72 3.31 8.48
C SER A 108 5.79 4.83 8.38
N ALA A 109 6.20 5.37 7.23
CA ALA A 109 6.24 6.81 7.01
C ALA A 109 4.84 7.42 7.08
N SER A 110 3.83 6.79 6.45
CA SER A 110 2.46 7.30 6.41
C SER A 110 1.79 7.25 7.79
N LYS A 111 1.97 6.17 8.56
CA LYS A 111 1.44 6.06 9.92
C LYS A 111 2.05 7.08 10.86
N LEU A 112 3.37 7.28 10.79
CA LEU A 112 4.05 8.28 11.62
C LEU A 112 3.64 9.70 11.22
N LEU A 113 3.50 9.96 9.92
CA LEU A 113 3.04 11.26 9.42
C LEU A 113 1.61 11.59 9.90
N ALA A 114 0.75 10.58 10.03
CA ALA A 114 -0.63 10.73 10.48
C ALA A 114 -0.79 11.17 11.95
N GLU A 115 0.29 11.14 12.75
CA GLU A 115 0.30 11.64 14.13
C GLU A 115 0.40 13.18 14.21
N PHE A 116 0.59 13.87 13.08
CA PHE A 116 0.81 15.33 13.04
C PHE A 116 -0.25 16.05 12.22
N ASP A 117 -0.89 17.04 12.85
CA ASP A 117 -1.83 17.94 12.18
C ASP A 117 -1.09 19.10 11.48
N GLU A 118 0.02 19.57 12.04
CA GLU A 118 0.87 20.65 11.50
C GLU A 118 1.58 20.22 10.20
N PRO A 119 2.06 21.15 9.36
CA PRO A 119 2.93 20.80 8.24
C PRO A 119 4.12 19.94 8.71
N ALA A 120 4.18 18.71 8.21
CA ALA A 120 5.08 17.67 8.69
C ALA A 120 5.76 16.95 7.54
N ALA A 121 7.00 16.53 7.81
CA ALA A 121 7.80 15.69 6.93
C ALA A 121 8.37 14.51 7.72
N VAL A 122 8.23 13.31 7.15
CA VAL A 122 8.76 12.05 7.69
C VAL A 122 9.64 11.40 6.64
N ILE A 123 10.85 11.02 7.04
CA ILE A 123 11.82 10.31 6.21
C ILE A 123 12.12 8.97 6.89
N VAL A 124 11.84 7.88 6.19
CA VAL A 124 12.05 6.50 6.65
C VAL A 124 13.02 5.78 5.74
N LYS A 125 13.87 4.93 6.32
CA LYS A 125 14.71 3.99 5.58
C LYS A 125 14.83 2.69 6.35
N HIS A 126 14.61 1.56 5.66
CA HIS A 126 14.66 0.23 6.29
C HIS A 126 13.80 0.16 7.55
N ASN A 127 12.58 0.68 7.44
CA ASN A 127 11.56 0.71 8.48
C ASN A 127 11.91 1.57 9.73
N ASN A 128 12.96 2.40 9.65
CA ASN A 128 13.39 3.28 10.73
C ASN A 128 13.26 4.75 10.31
N PRO A 129 12.69 5.63 11.15
CA PRO A 129 12.66 7.06 10.88
C PRO A 129 14.07 7.64 11.04
N CYS A 130 14.63 8.21 9.98
CA CYS A 130 15.90 8.94 10.01
C CYS A 130 15.71 10.46 10.10
N GLY A 131 14.49 10.95 9.87
CA GLY A 131 14.14 12.36 10.04
C GLY A 131 12.65 12.55 10.21
N VAL A 132 12.25 13.33 11.21
CA VAL A 132 10.85 13.72 11.45
C VAL A 132 10.84 15.15 11.93
N ALA A 133 10.03 16.01 11.30
CA ALA A 133 9.88 17.38 11.76
C ALA A 133 8.51 17.94 11.43
N ILE A 134 8.08 18.88 12.28
CA ILE A 134 6.98 19.79 12.05
C ILE A 134 7.50 21.22 11.92
N ALA A 135 6.81 22.06 11.14
CA ALA A 135 7.14 23.47 11.00
C ALA A 135 5.92 24.29 10.52
N ASP A 136 6.11 25.59 10.32
CA ASP A 136 5.07 26.49 9.80
C ASP A 136 4.72 26.23 8.32
N SER A 137 5.59 25.53 7.60
CA SER A 137 5.46 25.19 6.18
C SER A 137 6.08 23.81 5.91
N VAL A 138 5.61 23.09 4.89
CA VAL A 138 6.10 21.75 4.56
C VAL A 138 7.56 21.76 4.07
N GLU A 139 7.99 22.84 3.44
CA GLU A 139 9.36 23.09 3.01
C GLU A 139 10.30 23.13 4.22
N ALA A 140 9.98 23.97 5.21
CA ALA A 140 10.73 24.05 6.45
C ALA A 140 10.69 22.75 7.27
N ALA A 141 9.58 22.00 7.20
CA ALA A 141 9.49 20.69 7.84
C ALA A 141 10.42 19.69 7.15
N TYR A 142 10.42 19.64 5.81
CA TYR A 142 11.31 18.80 5.03
C TYR A 142 12.78 19.12 5.29
N GLU A 143 13.16 20.41 5.27
CA GLU A 143 14.54 20.84 5.54
C GLU A 143 15.02 20.38 6.93
N LYS A 144 14.19 20.56 7.97
CA LYS A 144 14.50 20.10 9.33
C LYS A 144 14.59 18.58 9.43
N ALA A 145 13.68 17.85 8.79
CA ALA A 145 13.70 16.39 8.79
C ALA A 145 14.96 15.86 8.10
N LEU A 146 15.32 16.43 6.95
CA LEU A 146 16.54 16.08 6.22
C LEU A 146 17.81 16.38 7.03
N ALA A 147 17.84 17.51 7.75
CA ALA A 147 18.97 17.92 8.59
C ALA A 147 19.23 16.98 9.78
N CYS A 148 18.28 16.12 10.16
CA CYS A 148 18.43 15.16 11.26
C CYS A 148 19.51 14.11 10.95
N ASP A 149 19.40 13.46 9.79
CA ASP A 149 20.41 12.53 9.27
C ASP A 149 20.40 12.52 7.73
N PRO A 150 21.12 13.46 7.09
CA PRO A 150 21.16 13.56 5.63
C PRO A 150 21.74 12.32 4.94
N LEU A 151 22.66 11.62 5.62
CA LEU A 151 23.32 10.44 5.06
C LEU A 151 22.35 9.26 5.00
N SER A 152 21.58 9.05 6.07
CA SER A 152 20.55 8.01 6.08
C SER A 152 19.36 8.37 5.21
N ALA A 153 19.00 9.65 5.07
CA ALA A 153 17.89 10.08 4.21
C ALA A 153 18.10 9.73 2.72
N TYR A 154 19.34 9.55 2.27
CA TYR A 154 19.65 9.17 0.90
C TYR A 154 19.06 7.80 0.55
N GLY A 155 18.16 7.76 -0.44
CA GLY A 155 17.42 6.57 -0.85
C GLY A 155 16.31 6.17 0.11
N GLY A 156 15.83 7.10 0.94
CA GLY A 156 14.69 6.87 1.83
C GLY A 156 13.34 7.03 1.14
N VAL A 157 12.30 6.72 1.91
CA VAL A 157 10.90 7.06 1.64
C VAL A 157 10.55 8.33 2.37
N ILE A 158 10.01 9.31 1.66
CA ILE A 158 9.61 10.60 2.19
C ILE A 158 8.08 10.71 2.14
N ALA A 159 7.47 11.05 3.27
CA ALA A 159 6.05 11.32 3.38
C ALA A 159 5.82 12.76 3.87
N LEU A 160 4.97 13.50 3.15
CA LEU A 160 4.62 14.89 3.43
C LEU A 160 3.09 15.01 3.57
N ASN A 161 2.61 15.76 4.57
CA ASN A 161 1.16 15.91 4.82
C ASN A 161 0.56 17.19 4.20
N ARG A 162 1.28 17.85 3.31
CA ARG A 162 0.84 19.04 2.56
C ARG A 162 1.23 18.91 1.08
N PRO A 163 0.57 19.64 0.17
CA PRO A 163 0.92 19.66 -1.24
C PRO A 163 2.39 20.01 -1.49
N VAL A 164 2.94 19.46 -2.57
CA VAL A 164 4.31 19.75 -3.02
C VAL A 164 4.25 20.72 -4.19
N GLU A 165 4.71 21.94 -3.93
CA GLU A 165 4.85 23.01 -4.92
C GLU A 165 6.19 22.92 -5.67
N PRO A 166 6.35 23.58 -6.84
CA PRO A 166 7.54 23.44 -7.68
C PRO A 166 8.87 23.72 -6.98
N ALA A 167 8.90 24.71 -6.07
CA ALA A 167 10.12 25.06 -5.33
C ALA A 167 10.58 23.92 -4.41
N LEU A 168 9.63 23.24 -3.74
CA LEU A 168 9.94 22.07 -2.92
C LEU A 168 10.29 20.86 -3.78
N ALA A 169 9.61 20.69 -4.92
CA ALA A 169 9.90 19.62 -5.87
C ALA A 169 11.35 19.69 -6.38
N GLU A 170 11.86 20.88 -6.67
CA GLU A 170 13.26 21.09 -7.07
C GLU A 170 14.25 20.66 -5.98
N GLN A 171 13.96 20.97 -4.71
CA GLN A 171 14.79 20.55 -3.57
C GLN A 171 14.77 19.03 -3.38
N LEU A 172 13.59 18.41 -3.51
CA LEU A 172 13.43 16.97 -3.42
C LEU A 172 14.18 16.27 -4.57
N ALA A 173 14.09 16.79 -5.79
CA ALA A 173 14.74 16.24 -6.97
C ALA A 173 16.29 16.31 -6.92
N ALA A 174 16.85 17.19 -6.10
CA ALA A 174 18.29 17.24 -5.85
C ALA A 174 18.81 16.05 -5.03
N ASN A 175 17.91 15.29 -4.39
CA ASN A 175 18.24 14.13 -3.56
C ASN A 175 17.79 12.82 -4.23
N PHE A 176 18.48 11.73 -3.92
CA PHE A 176 18.02 10.40 -4.31
C PHE A 176 16.92 9.93 -3.36
N ILE A 177 15.71 9.74 -3.90
CA ILE A 177 14.52 9.34 -3.15
C ILE A 177 13.95 8.07 -3.80
N GLU A 178 13.67 7.04 -3.00
CA GLU A 178 13.06 5.79 -3.49
C GLU A 178 11.54 5.96 -3.68
N VAL A 179 10.87 6.56 -2.69
CA VAL A 179 9.43 6.86 -2.75
C VAL A 179 9.17 8.23 -2.13
N LEU A 180 8.34 9.02 -2.80
CA LEU A 180 7.78 10.26 -2.28
C LEU A 180 6.26 10.14 -2.27
N VAL A 181 5.63 10.42 -1.14
CA VAL A 181 4.17 10.51 -1.01
C VAL A 181 3.77 11.87 -0.45
N ALA A 182 2.76 12.47 -1.07
CA ALA A 182 2.15 13.72 -0.67
C ALA A 182 0.67 13.72 -1.10
N PRO A 183 -0.20 14.53 -0.49
CA PRO A 183 -1.61 14.62 -0.86
C PRO A 183 -1.83 15.17 -2.29
N GLU A 184 -0.94 16.05 -2.76
CA GLU A 184 -1.06 16.72 -4.06
C GLU A 184 0.31 17.18 -4.56
N PHE A 185 0.44 17.29 -5.89
CA PHE A 185 1.60 17.83 -6.60
C PHE A 185 1.11 18.81 -7.66
N SER A 186 1.72 19.98 -7.74
CA SER A 186 1.39 21.06 -8.68
C SER A 186 2.49 21.33 -9.69
#